data_AF-A0A969YY80-F1
#
_entry.id   AF-A0A969YY80-F1
#
_cell.length_a   1.000
_cell.length_b   1.000
_cell.length_c   1.000
_cell.angle_alpha   90.00
_cell.angle_beta   90.00
_cell.angle_gamma   90.00
#
_symmetry.space_group_name_H-M   'P 1'
#
loop_
_entity.id
_entity.type
_entity.pdbx_description
1 polymer ?
#
loop_
_entity_poly.entity_id
_entity_poly.type
_entity_poly.pdbx_seq_one_letter_code
_entity_poly.pdbx_strand_id
1 'polypeptide(L)'
;MAQPIDWSNIGVRIVQGLNTTIDAVRQLDPQEAALVMKLLGKTCTKMMKEGVGHQFGIAMIETSEKLVLKDKLVFEDVIKMLTAIVGKLYFTAKTAEEIELVKQLEEAVKSYHVV
;
A
#
# COMPACT_ATOMS: atom_id res chain seq x y z
N MET A 1 8.57 24.77 12.33
CA MET A 1 8.88 23.59 13.17
C MET A 1 7.96 22.46 12.70
N ALA A 2 8.52 21.36 12.19
CA ALA A 2 7.71 20.19 11.87
C ALA A 2 7.15 19.62 13.18
N GLN A 3 5.84 19.36 13.24
CA GLN A 3 5.26 18.68 14.40
C GLN A 3 5.91 17.31 14.55
N PRO A 4 6.17 16.84 15.79
CA PRO A 4 6.60 15.47 16.01
C PRO A 4 5.56 14.53 15.39
N ILE A 5 6.01 13.65 14.51
CA ILE A 5 5.16 12.63 13.90
C ILE A 5 4.88 11.58 14.98
N ASP A 6 3.60 11.39 15.29
CA ASP A 6 3.15 10.30 16.15
C ASP A 6 3.11 8.99 15.33
N TRP A 7 4.09 8.11 15.60
CA TRP A 7 4.23 6.80 14.97
C TRP A 7 3.29 5.74 15.56
N SER A 8 2.57 6.06 16.63
CA SER A 8 1.60 5.16 17.24
C SER A 8 0.46 4.90 16.26
N ASN A 9 0.17 3.62 15.95
CA ASN A 9 -0.94 3.22 15.06
C ASN A 9 -0.89 3.85 13.65
N ILE A 10 0.26 4.32 13.17
CA ILE A 10 0.35 4.95 11.85
C ILE A 10 0.13 3.94 10.73
N GLY A 11 0.62 2.71 10.88
CA GLY A 11 0.37 1.63 9.92
C GLY A 11 -1.12 1.24 9.89
N VAL A 12 -1.79 1.22 11.04
CA VAL A 12 -3.24 1.00 11.12
C VAL A 12 -4.01 2.08 10.35
N ARG A 13 -3.68 3.35 10.57
CA ARG A 13 -4.30 4.48 9.86
C ARG A 13 -4.05 4.42 8.34
N ILE A 14 -2.84 4.06 7.93
CA ILE A 14 -2.49 3.87 6.52
C ILE A 14 -3.31 2.72 5.92
N VAL A 15 -3.42 1.59 6.61
CA VAL A 15 -4.22 0.46 6.14
C VAL A 15 -5.70 0.79 6.08
N GLN A 16 -6.26 1.53 7.05
CA GLN A 16 -7.65 2.00 6.97
C GLN A 16 -7.90 2.92 5.77
N GLY A 17 -6.95 3.82 5.47
CA GLY A 17 -7.00 4.66 4.28
C GLY A 17 -6.88 3.85 2.98
N LEU A 18 -6.00 2.85 2.95
CA LEU A 18 -5.87 1.92 1.84
C LEU A 18 -7.13 1.09 1.65
N ASN A 19 -7.76 0.63 2.72
CA ASN A 19 -9.03 -0.09 2.69
C ASN A 19 -10.15 0.73 2.08
N THR A 20 -10.29 1.97 2.53
CA THR A 20 -11.28 2.89 1.96
C THR A 20 -11.01 3.11 0.47
N THR A 21 -9.73 3.26 0.11
CA THR A 21 -9.29 3.38 -1.29
C THR A 21 -9.60 2.09 -2.07
N ILE A 22 -9.41 0.92 -1.47
CA ILE A 22 -9.71 -0.38 -2.05
C ILE A 22 -11.20 -0.55 -2.27
N ASP A 23 -12.04 -0.23 -1.29
CA ASP A 23 -13.49 -0.34 -1.42
C ASP A 23 -14.03 0.60 -2.50
N ALA A 24 -13.43 1.79 -2.64
CA ALA A 24 -13.69 2.67 -3.77
C ALA A 24 -13.21 2.04 -5.10
N VAL A 25 -11.99 1.50 -5.13
CA VAL A 25 -11.39 0.84 -6.30
C VAL A 25 -12.16 -0.41 -6.74
N ARG A 26 -12.81 -1.13 -5.83
CA ARG A 26 -13.68 -2.29 -6.15
C ARG A 26 -14.93 -1.91 -6.92
N GLN A 27 -15.32 -0.63 -6.89
CA GLN A 27 -16.42 -0.10 -7.69
C GLN A 27 -15.96 0.38 -9.08
N LEU A 28 -14.65 0.46 -9.29
CA LEU A 28 -14.03 0.87 -10.54
C LEU A 28 -13.78 -0.36 -11.43
N ASP A 29 -13.70 -0.13 -12.74
CA ASP A 29 -13.16 -1.15 -13.63
C ASP A 29 -11.64 -1.32 -13.41
N PRO A 30 -11.04 -2.46 -13.84
CA PRO A 30 -9.62 -2.72 -13.62
C PRO A 30 -8.66 -1.67 -14.20
N GLN A 31 -9.07 -0.93 -15.25
CA GLN A 31 -8.24 0.11 -15.88
C GLN A 31 -8.24 1.40 -15.05
N GLU A 32 -9.40 1.79 -14.54
CA GLU A 32 -9.55 2.90 -13.61
C GLU A 32 -8.80 2.64 -12.29
N ALA A 33 -8.96 1.43 -11.75
CA ALA A 33 -8.21 0.95 -10.58
C ALA A 33 -6.69 1.06 -10.77
N ALA A 34 -6.20 0.56 -11.91
CA ALA A 34 -4.79 0.64 -12.28
C ALA A 34 -4.31 2.09 -12.39
N LEU A 35 -5.09 2.97 -13.03
CA LEU A 35 -4.74 4.38 -13.19
C LEU A 35 -4.58 5.08 -11.84
N VAL A 36 -5.53 4.88 -10.92
CA VAL A 36 -5.49 5.45 -9.56
C VAL A 36 -4.26 4.96 -8.80
N MET A 37 -4.00 3.65 -8.80
CA MET A 37 -2.82 3.09 -8.11
C MET A 37 -1.50 3.59 -8.72
N LYS A 38 -1.43 3.73 -10.05
CA LYS A 38 -0.25 4.27 -10.74
C LYS A 38 0.01 5.74 -10.37
N LEU A 39 -1.04 6.55 -10.25
CA LEU A 39 -0.95 7.95 -9.85
C LEU A 39 -0.49 8.09 -8.40
N LEU A 40 -1.07 7.30 -7.48
CA LEU A 40 -0.67 7.26 -6.08
C LEU A 40 0.80 6.84 -5.93
N GLY A 41 1.21 5.79 -6.64
CA GLY A 41 2.59 5.31 -6.62
C GLY A 41 3.58 6.35 -7.15
N LYS A 42 3.28 7.02 -8.27
CA LYS A 42 4.09 8.13 -8.80
C LYS A 42 4.19 9.32 -7.85
N THR A 43 3.12 9.61 -7.12
CA THR A 43 3.11 10.68 -6.12
C THR A 43 4.02 10.31 -4.95
N CYS A 44 3.91 9.07 -4.45
CA CYS A 44 4.76 8.58 -3.37
C CYS A 44 6.25 8.60 -3.74
N THR A 45 6.62 8.11 -4.93
CA THR A 45 8.02 8.12 -5.38
C THR A 45 8.57 9.52 -5.65
N LYS A 46 7.71 10.49 -5.98
CA LYS A 46 8.11 11.89 -6.16
C LYS A 46 8.30 12.62 -4.83
N MET A 47 7.47 12.32 -3.83
CA MET A 47 7.54 12.93 -2.50
C MET A 47 8.61 12.31 -1.62
N MET A 48 8.77 10.99 -1.69
CA MET A 48 9.74 10.21 -0.92
C MET A 48 10.86 9.78 -1.86
N LYS A 49 12.08 10.26 -1.64
CA LYS A 49 13.23 9.95 -2.50
C LYS A 49 13.87 8.59 -2.21
N GLU A 50 13.66 8.07 -1.00
CA GLU A 50 14.22 6.80 -0.52
C GLU A 50 13.37 6.21 0.61
N GLY A 51 13.79 5.06 1.14
CA GLY A 51 13.14 4.39 2.27
C GLY A 51 11.82 3.69 1.93
N VAL A 52 11.10 3.30 2.98
CA VAL A 52 9.85 2.52 2.88
C VAL A 52 8.79 3.24 2.05
N GLY A 53 8.64 4.57 2.20
CA GLY A 53 7.67 5.35 1.44
C GLY A 53 7.95 5.39 -0.07
N HIS A 54 9.22 5.43 -0.47
CA HIS A 54 9.60 5.35 -1.88
C HIS A 54 9.32 3.96 -2.46
N GLN A 55 9.71 2.90 -1.75
CA GLN A 55 9.47 1.52 -2.19
C GLN A 55 7.99 1.16 -2.21
N PHE A 56 7.19 1.73 -1.31
CA PHE A 56 5.74 1.64 -1.34
C PHE A 56 5.18 2.23 -2.65
N GLY A 57 5.69 3.39 -3.07
CA GLY A 57 5.33 3.99 -4.35
C GLY A 57 5.69 3.12 -5.55
N ILE A 58 6.89 2.52 -5.55
CA ILE A 58 7.31 1.57 -6.60
C ILE A 58 6.38 0.36 -6.63
N ALA A 59 6.10 -0.25 -5.47
CA ALA A 59 5.26 -1.42 -5.37
C ALA A 59 3.83 -1.16 -5.84
N MET A 60 3.29 0.05 -5.59
CA MET A 60 2.00 0.49 -6.14
C MET A 60 2.01 0.59 -7.67
N ILE A 61 3.08 1.12 -8.27
CA ILE A 61 3.22 1.22 -9.74
C ILE A 61 3.25 -0.19 -10.36
N GLU A 62 4.11 -1.08 -9.87
CA GLU A 62 4.20 -2.45 -10.40
C GLU A 62 2.88 -3.21 -10.22
N THR A 63 2.18 -2.97 -9.12
CA THR A 63 0.87 -3.56 -8.85
C THR A 63 -0.18 -3.03 -9.84
N SER A 64 -0.14 -1.73 -10.18
CA SER A 64 -1.04 -1.15 -11.19
C SER A 64 -0.87 -1.78 -12.58
N GLU A 65 0.35 -2.17 -12.94
CA GLU A 65 0.63 -2.82 -14.22
C GLU A 65 0.06 -4.23 -14.29
N LYS A 66 0.00 -4.93 -13.14
CA LYS A 66 -0.64 -6.26 -13.05
C LYS A 66 -2.16 -6.16 -13.04
N LEU A 67 -2.70 -5.09 -12.45
CA LEU A 67 -4.14 -4.83 -12.38
C LEU A 67 -4.78 -4.64 -13.75
N VAL A 68 -4.11 -3.91 -14.64
CA VAL A 68 -4.66 -3.62 -15.98
C VAL A 68 -4.85 -4.87 -16.83
N LEU A 69 -4.21 -5.98 -16.45
CA LEU A 69 -4.28 -7.28 -17.14
C LEU A 69 -5.42 -8.17 -16.60
N LYS A 70 -6.16 -7.72 -15.60
CA LYS A 70 -7.26 -8.48 -14.98
C LYS A 70 -8.59 -8.12 -15.62
N ASP A 71 -9.41 -9.13 -15.89
CA ASP A 71 -10.78 -8.95 -16.38
C ASP A 71 -11.72 -8.43 -15.28
N LYS A 72 -11.45 -8.79 -14.03
CA LYS A 72 -12.21 -8.35 -12.86
C LYS A 72 -11.32 -8.35 -11.61
N LEU A 73 -11.56 -7.38 -10.74
CA LEU A 73 -10.93 -7.32 -9.43
C LEU A 73 -11.78 -8.06 -8.39
N VAL A 74 -11.23 -9.09 -7.76
CA VAL A 74 -11.84 -9.74 -6.59
C VAL A 74 -11.06 -9.42 -5.32
N PHE A 75 -11.72 -9.57 -4.17
CA PHE A 75 -11.14 -9.23 -2.87
C PHE A 75 -9.81 -9.95 -2.59
N GLU A 76 -9.71 -11.22 -2.99
CA GLU A 76 -8.49 -12.01 -2.85
C GLU A 76 -7.32 -11.45 -3.66
N ASP A 77 -7.58 -10.91 -4.87
CA ASP A 77 -6.54 -10.26 -5.67
C ASP A 77 -5.98 -9.03 -4.95
N VAL A 78 -6.86 -8.28 -4.29
CA VAL A 78 -6.48 -7.10 -3.51
C VAL A 78 -5.65 -7.48 -2.28
N ILE A 79 -6.06 -8.52 -1.54
CA ILE A 79 -5.29 -9.02 -0.41
C ILE A 79 -3.89 -9.48 -0.87
N LYS A 80 -3.81 -10.26 -1.96
CA LYS A 80 -2.53 -10.71 -2.51
C LYS A 80 -1.64 -9.54 -2.92
N MET A 81 -2.23 -8.48 -3.49
CA MET A 81 -1.51 -7.25 -3.83
C MET A 81 -0.97 -6.54 -2.59
N LEU A 82 -1.80 -6.33 -1.56
CA LEU A 82 -1.38 -5.70 -0.31
C LEU A 82 -0.26 -6.50 0.37
N THR A 83 -0.41 -7.82 0.45
CA THR A 83 0.61 -8.72 1.00
C THR A 83 1.93 -8.62 0.22
N ALA A 84 1.86 -8.58 -1.12
CA ALA A 84 3.04 -8.42 -1.96
C ALA A 84 3.73 -7.07 -1.76
N ILE A 85 2.96 -5.98 -1.61
CA ILE A 85 3.48 -4.64 -1.31
C ILE A 85 4.20 -4.66 0.05
N VAL A 86 3.55 -5.13 1.12
CA VAL A 86 4.14 -5.18 2.47
C VAL A 86 5.39 -6.05 2.50
N GLY A 87 5.37 -7.20 1.82
CA GLY A 87 6.54 -8.08 1.72
C GLY A 87 7.77 -7.39 1.13
N LYS A 88 7.61 -6.47 0.16
CA LYS A 88 8.72 -5.68 -0.38
C LYS A 88 9.26 -4.64 0.59
N LEU A 89 8.38 -4.06 1.41
CA LEU A 89 8.77 -3.05 2.40
C LEU A 89 9.64 -3.66 3.51
N TYR A 90 9.40 -4.92 3.87
CA TYR A 90 10.19 -5.65 4.86
C TYR A 90 11.69 -5.69 4.56
N PHE A 91 12.07 -5.83 3.29
CA PHE A 91 13.48 -5.84 2.87
C PHE A 91 14.10 -4.44 2.75
N THR A 92 13.29 -3.40 2.86
CA THR A 92 13.69 -2.01 2.67
C THR A 92 13.83 -1.26 3.99
N ALA A 93 13.03 -1.61 4.98
CA ALA A 93 13.00 -0.94 6.28
C ALA A 93 14.37 -1.01 6.97
N LYS A 94 14.96 0.15 7.26
CA LYS A 94 16.29 0.28 7.89
C LYS A 94 16.23 0.99 9.23
N THR A 95 15.26 1.87 9.45
CA THR A 95 15.09 2.55 10.73
C THR A 95 14.11 1.81 11.64
N ALA A 96 14.16 2.09 12.95
CA ALA A 96 13.21 1.53 13.90
C ALA A 96 11.78 1.95 13.58
N GLU A 97 11.55 3.19 13.13
CA GLU A 97 10.20 3.65 12.73
C GLU A 97 9.71 2.96 11.46
N GLU A 98 10.60 2.74 10.49
CA GLU A 98 10.26 2.01 9.27
C GLU A 98 9.90 0.55 9.55
N ILE A 99 10.66 -0.11 10.43
CA ILE A 99 10.40 -1.50 10.83
C ILE A 99 9.04 -1.58 11.56
N GLU A 100 8.78 -0.64 12.46
CA GLU A 100 7.52 -0.58 13.20
C GLU A 100 6.33 -0.32 12.27
N LEU A 101 6.47 0.60 11.31
CA LEU A 101 5.47 0.83 10.26
C LEU A 101 5.18 -0.45 9.47
N VAL A 102 6.21 -1.17 9.02
CA VAL A 102 6.03 -2.39 8.23
C VAL A 102 5.33 -3.49 9.05
N LYS A 103 5.66 -3.64 10.33
CA LYS A 103 4.95 -4.57 11.23
C LYS A 103 3.47 -4.21 11.37
N GLN A 104 3.15 -2.95 11.62
CA GLN A 104 1.76 -2.49 11.72
C GLN A 104 0.99 -2.70 10.41
N LEU A 105 1.64 -2.52 9.25
CA LEU A 105 1.04 -2.84 7.94
C LEU A 105 0.79 -4.33 7.77
N GLU A 106 1.73 -5.19 8.17
CA GLU A 106 1.58 -6.64 8.10
C GLU A 106 0.43 -7.15 8.97
N GLU A 107 0.35 -6.71 10.22
CA GLU A 107 -0.73 -7.09 11.13
C GLU A 107 -2.09 -6.66 10.59
N ALA A 108 -2.16 -5.46 10.03
CA ALA A 108 -3.39 -4.95 9.45
C ALA A 108 -3.78 -5.73 8.18
N VAL A 109 -2.83 -6.12 7.31
CA VAL A 109 -3.11 -7.00 6.16
C VAL A 109 -3.55 -8.41 6.59
N LYS A 110 -2.96 -8.96 7.66
CA LYS A 110 -3.37 -10.25 8.24
C LYS A 110 -4.80 -10.21 8.75
N SER A 111 -5.28 -9.08 9.28
CA SER A 111 -6.66 -8.94 9.74
C SER A 111 -7.71 -9.21 8.64
N TYR A 112 -7.38 -8.95 7.37
CA TYR A 112 -8.27 -9.24 6.24
C TYR A 112 -8.27 -10.70 5.79
N HIS A 113 -7.28 -11.50 6.21
CA HIS A 113 -7.27 -12.94 5.92
C HIS A 113 -8.19 -13.73 6.87
N VAL A 114 -8.71 -13.09 7.91
CA VAL A 114 -9.57 -13.70 8.95
C VAL A 114 -11.06 -13.46 8.68
N VAL A 115 -11.40 -12.61 7.71
CA VAL A 115 -12.78 -12.25 7.33
C VAL A 115 -13.24 -13.06 6.13
#